data_AF-A0A351I0H9-F1
#
_entry.id   AF-A0A351I0H9-F1
#
_cell.length_a   1.000
_cell.length_b   1.000
_cell.length_c   1.000
_cell.angle_alpha   90.00
_cell.angle_beta   90.00
_cell.angle_gamma   90.00
#
_symmetry.space_group_name_H-M   'P 1'
#
loop_
_entity.id
_entity.type
_entity.pdbx_description
1 polymer ?
#
loop_
_entity_poly.entity_id
_entity_poly.type
_entity_poly.pdbx_seq_one_letter_code
_entity_poly.pdbx_strand_id
1 'polypeptide(L)'
;MSDASASSFSRLVGTAMARQGLGLRELCRRSELDPSFFSKVLAGKRNPPSEEAPLRRLASALELDPIEIIVAAGLIPADWSALSSDPELLRAVHALAGRARRRTFPRRSALAVERPRPSSLPEELL
;
A
#
# COMPACT_ATOMS: atom_id res chain seq x y z
N MET A 1 9.38 -4.85 17.00
CA MET A 1 9.99 -4.06 15.90
C MET A 1 9.05 -4.19 14.71
N SER A 2 8.26 -3.15 14.47
CA SER A 2 7.06 -3.18 13.63
C SER A 2 7.43 -3.12 12.15
N ASP A 3 7.35 -4.26 11.47
CA ASP A 3 7.33 -4.30 10.01
C ASP A 3 5.91 -3.97 9.55
N ALA A 4 5.56 -2.69 9.64
CA ALA A 4 4.34 -2.16 9.07
C ALA A 4 4.52 -2.22 7.55
N SER A 5 3.93 -3.23 6.92
CA SER A 5 3.79 -3.30 5.47
C SER A 5 3.33 -1.94 4.95
N ALA A 6 4.28 -1.14 4.42
CA ALA A 6 3.97 0.15 3.84
C ALA A 6 2.80 -0.03 2.87
N SER A 7 1.76 0.78 3.03
CA SER A 7 0.59 0.71 2.15
C SER A 7 1.06 0.77 0.69
N SER A 8 0.35 0.10 -0.22
CA SER A 8 0.68 0.14 -1.66
C SER A 8 0.90 1.59 -2.14
N PHE A 9 0.09 2.50 -1.61
CA PHE A 9 0.23 3.95 -1.77
C PHE A 9 1.58 4.52 -1.31
N SER A 10 1.96 4.31 -0.04
CA SER A 10 3.19 4.88 0.53
C SER A 10 4.42 4.40 -0.24
N ARG A 11 4.43 3.13 -0.67
CA ARG A 11 5.52 2.57 -1.48
C ARG A 11 5.58 3.18 -2.88
N LEU A 12 4.43 3.29 -3.55
CA LEU A 12 4.32 3.89 -4.88
C LEU A 12 4.84 5.33 -4.87
N VAL A 13 4.32 6.14 -3.94
CA VAL A 13 4.70 7.56 -3.81
C VAL A 13 6.18 7.69 -3.42
N GLY A 14 6.66 6.92 -2.44
CA GLY A 14 8.06 6.97 -2.02
C GLY A 14 9.04 6.62 -3.16
N THR A 15 8.68 5.64 -4.00
CA THR A 15 9.49 5.25 -5.16
C THR A 15 9.52 6.35 -6.21
N ALA A 16 8.37 6.97 -6.51
CA ALA A 16 8.29 8.07 -7.47
C ALA A 16 9.06 9.31 -6.98
N MET A 17 8.95 9.65 -5.69
CA MET A 17 9.73 10.72 -5.07
C MET A 17 11.24 10.47 -5.20
N ALA A 18 11.71 9.26 -4.89
CA ALA A 18 13.11 8.90 -5.01
C ALA A 18 13.62 8.98 -6.46
N ARG A 19 12.82 8.51 -7.42
CA ARG A 19 13.13 8.57 -8.86
C ARG A 19 13.34 10.01 -9.37
N GLN A 20 12.60 10.96 -8.81
CA GLN A 20 12.65 12.38 -9.22
C GLN A 20 13.51 13.26 -8.30
N GLY A 21 14.09 12.71 -7.23
CA GLY A 21 14.80 13.49 -6.23
C GLY A 21 13.91 14.50 -5.48
N LEU A 22 12.60 14.22 -5.36
CA LEU A 22 11.64 15.11 -4.70
C LEU A 22 11.60 14.90 -3.19
N GLY A 23 11.78 15.99 -2.45
CA GLY A 23 11.53 16.02 -1.01
C GLY A 23 10.04 16.14 -0.67
N LEU A 24 9.67 15.73 0.54
CA LEU A 24 8.28 15.77 1.04
C LEU A 24 7.64 17.16 0.90
N ARG A 25 8.36 18.21 1.33
CA ARG A 25 7.86 19.60 1.29
C ARG A 25 7.61 20.08 -0.13
N GLU A 26 8.50 19.70 -1.05
CA GLU A 26 8.38 20.09 -2.46
C GLU A 26 7.20 19.38 -3.12
N LEU A 27 7.03 18.08 -2.88
CA LEU A 27 5.86 17.36 -3.35
C LEU A 27 4.57 17.99 -2.82
N CYS A 28 4.49 18.23 -1.52
CA CYS A 28 3.31 18.82 -0.88
C CYS A 28 2.97 20.20 -1.46
N ARG A 29 3.99 21.02 -1.77
CA ARG A 29 3.81 22.32 -2.44
C ARG A 29 3.22 22.16 -3.84
N ARG A 30 3.74 21.23 -4.65
CA ARG A 30 3.25 20.97 -6.02
C ARG A 30 1.85 20.37 -6.05
N SER A 31 1.50 19.55 -5.06
CA SER A 31 0.21 18.85 -5.00
C SER A 31 -0.84 19.56 -4.14
N GLU A 32 -0.51 20.73 -3.57
CA GLU A 32 -1.34 21.48 -2.64
C GLU A 32 -1.86 20.63 -1.47
N LEU A 33 -0.94 19.91 -0.82
CA LEU A 33 -1.20 19.07 0.34
C LEU A 33 -0.52 19.60 1.59
N ASP A 34 -1.12 19.34 2.76
CA ASP A 34 -0.50 19.65 4.05
C ASP A 34 0.66 18.67 4.33
N PRO A 35 1.90 19.16 4.54
CA PRO A 35 3.05 18.32 4.85
C PRO A 35 2.90 17.50 6.14
N SER A 36 2.17 18.02 7.14
CA SER A 36 1.99 17.36 8.43
C SER A 36 1.06 16.15 8.34
N PHE A 37 0.03 16.25 7.51
CA PHE A 37 -0.85 15.16 7.12
C PHE A 37 -0.08 14.14 6.27
N PHE A 38 0.58 14.60 5.21
CA PHE A 38 1.18 13.69 4.23
C PHE A 38 2.37 12.90 4.80
N SER A 39 3.12 13.50 5.74
CA SER A 39 4.14 12.77 6.53
C SER A 39 3.54 11.57 7.28
N LYS A 40 2.36 11.72 7.88
CA LYS A 40 1.66 10.62 8.58
C LYS A 40 1.15 9.58 7.60
N VAL A 41 0.72 9.97 6.41
CA VAL A 41 0.29 9.06 5.33
C VAL A 41 1.46 8.19 4.85
N LEU A 42 2.60 8.81 4.53
CA LEU A 42 3.78 8.06 4.10
C LEU A 42 4.32 7.13 5.19
N ALA A 43 4.20 7.52 6.46
CA ALA A 43 4.55 6.68 7.60
C ALA A 43 3.51 5.57 7.92
N GLY A 44 2.41 5.47 7.16
CA GLY A 44 1.33 4.50 7.41
C GLY A 44 0.51 4.76 8.67
N LYS A 45 0.65 5.95 9.27
CA LYS A 45 -0.07 6.37 10.48
C LYS A 45 -1.44 6.98 10.18
N ARG A 46 -1.71 7.29 8.90
CA ARG A 46 -2.98 7.83 8.42
C ARG A 46 -3.28 7.30 7.03
N ASN A 47 -4.57 7.16 6.73
CA ASN A 47 -5.01 6.76 5.40
C ASN A 47 -4.67 7.83 4.35
N PRO A 48 -4.44 7.44 3.09
CA PRO A 48 -4.36 8.37 1.96
C PRO A 48 -5.60 9.27 1.86
N PRO A 49 -5.53 10.40 1.12
CA PRO A 49 -6.70 11.20 0.80
C PRO A 49 -7.84 10.32 0.24
N SER A 50 -9.07 10.53 0.74
CA SER A 50 -10.28 9.82 0.27
C SER A 50 -10.88 10.42 -1.00
N GLU A 51 -10.48 11.64 -1.35
CA GLU A 51 -10.98 12.38 -2.51
C GLU A 51 -10.04 12.20 -3.71
N GLU A 52 -10.60 12.11 -4.91
CA GLU A 52 -9.80 11.96 -6.13
C GLU A 52 -9.00 13.22 -6.49
N ALA A 53 -9.53 14.42 -6.24
CA ALA A 53 -8.86 15.65 -6.67
C ALA A 53 -7.44 15.79 -6.08
N PRO A 54 -7.20 15.59 -4.76
CA PRO A 54 -5.86 15.52 -4.20
C PRO A 54 -4.97 14.42 -4.79
N LEU A 55 -5.54 13.25 -5.11
CA LEU A 55 -4.81 12.12 -5.69
C LEU A 55 -4.39 12.39 -7.13
N ARG A 56 -5.24 13.06 -7.91
CA ARG A 56 -4.93 13.50 -9.28
C ARG A 56 -3.84 14.59 -9.29
N ARG A 57 -3.86 15.53 -8.33
CA ARG A 57 -2.77 16.50 -8.16
C ARG A 57 -1.44 15.83 -7.80
N LEU A 58 -1.48 14.82 -6.93
CA LEU A 58 -0.29 13.99 -6.63
C LEU A 58 0.23 13.26 -7.87
N ALA A 59 -0.66 12.66 -8.67
CA ALA A 59 -0.29 11.93 -9.88
C ALA A 59 0.38 12.86 -10.89
N SER A 60 -0.18 14.05 -11.09
CA SER A 60 0.41 15.10 -11.92
C SER A 60 1.81 15.52 -11.41
N ALA A 61 1.93 15.80 -10.11
CA ALA A 61 3.20 16.23 -9.52
C ALA A 61 4.29 15.13 -9.53
N LEU A 62 3.89 13.85 -9.61
CA LEU A 62 4.76 12.68 -9.62
C LEU A 62 4.89 12.04 -11.01
N GLU A 63 4.32 12.63 -12.05
CA GLU A 63 4.34 12.08 -13.42
C GLU A 63 3.92 10.59 -13.44
N LEU A 64 2.84 10.28 -12.71
CA LEU A 64 2.23 8.95 -12.62
C LEU A 64 0.85 8.96 -13.26
N ASP A 65 0.39 7.77 -13.65
CA ASP A 65 -1.01 7.59 -14.04
C ASP A 65 -1.93 7.86 -12.83
N PRO A 66 -2.93 8.75 -12.95
CA PRO A 66 -3.89 8.99 -11.88
C PRO A 66 -4.59 7.72 -11.36
N ILE A 67 -4.89 6.77 -12.25
CA ILE A 67 -5.55 5.52 -11.91
C ILE A 67 -4.69 4.69 -10.95
N GLU A 68 -3.37 4.64 -11.18
CA GLU A 68 -2.44 3.91 -10.30
C GLU A 68 -2.45 4.48 -8.88
N ILE A 69 -2.43 5.80 -8.74
CA ILE A 69 -2.46 6.46 -7.43
C ILE A 69 -3.80 6.22 -6.72
N ILE A 70 -4.92 6.36 -7.44
CA ILE A 70 -6.28 6.21 -6.87
C ILE A 70 -6.51 4.78 -6.39
N VAL A 71 -6.15 3.78 -7.20
CA VAL A 71 -6.26 2.37 -6.81
C VAL A 71 -5.29 2.04 -5.67
N ALA A 72 -4.06 2.57 -5.68
CA ALA A 72 -3.11 2.38 -4.59
C ALA A 72 -3.61 2.98 -3.26
N ALA A 73 -4.40 4.06 -3.32
CA ALA A 73 -5.10 4.67 -2.19
C ALA A 73 -6.29 3.83 -1.69
N GLY A 74 -6.68 2.77 -2.39
CA GLY A 74 -7.79 1.89 -2.04
C GLY A 74 -9.15 2.36 -2.54
N LEU A 75 -9.17 3.24 -3.54
CA LEU A 75 -10.40 3.80 -4.12
C LEU A 75 -10.67 3.18 -5.50
N ILE A 76 -11.94 3.22 -5.92
CA ILE A 76 -12.36 2.89 -7.29
C ILE A 76 -12.44 4.22 -8.06
N PRO A 77 -11.62 4.42 -9.12
CA PRO A 77 -11.67 5.64 -9.91
C PRO A 77 -13.05 5.87 -10.54
N ALA A 78 -13.49 7.12 -10.59
CA ALA A 78 -14.73 7.54 -11.27
C ALA A 78 -14.71 7.22 -12.77
N ASP A 79 -13.52 7.20 -13.37
CA ASP A 79 -13.29 6.79 -14.76
C ASP A 79 -13.71 5.32 -15.00
N TRP A 80 -13.82 4.51 -13.93
CA TRP A 80 -14.28 3.12 -13.98
C TRP A 80 -15.78 2.98 -13.67
N SER A 81 -16.56 4.06 -13.81
CA SER A 81 -18.01 4.07 -13.59
C SER A 81 -18.76 2.98 -14.40
N ALA A 82 -18.24 2.60 -15.57
CA ALA A 82 -18.78 1.49 -16.36
C ALA A 82 -18.85 0.15 -15.60
N LEU A 83 -18.00 -0.07 -14.58
CA LEU A 83 -18.08 -1.28 -13.74
C LEU A 83 -19.39 -1.41 -12.97
N SER A 84 -20.09 -0.30 -12.74
CA SER A 84 -21.38 -0.29 -12.04
C SER A 84 -22.56 -0.66 -12.93
N SER A 85 -22.46 -0.39 -14.24
CA SER A 85 -23.53 -0.61 -15.23
C SER A 85 -23.30 -1.83 -16.13
N ASP A 86 -22.06 -2.36 -16.19
CA ASP A 86 -21.70 -3.54 -16.95
C ASP A 86 -21.28 -4.70 -16.03
N PRO A 87 -22.20 -5.64 -15.72
CA PRO A 87 -21.90 -6.80 -14.89
C PRO A 87 -20.87 -7.76 -15.51
N GLU A 88 -20.75 -7.80 -16.83
CA GLU A 88 -19.80 -8.68 -17.51
C GLU A 88 -18.38 -8.14 -17.38
N LEU A 89 -18.20 -6.83 -17.55
CA LEU A 89 -16.94 -6.16 -17.27
C LEU A 89 -16.50 -6.35 -15.81
N LEU A 90 -17.41 -6.17 -14.85
CA LEU A 90 -17.12 -6.42 -13.43
C LEU A 90 -16.67 -7.86 -13.19
N ARG A 91 -17.36 -8.85 -13.78
CA ARG A 91 -16.97 -10.27 -13.69
C ARG A 91 -15.59 -10.53 -14.31
N ALA A 92 -15.29 -9.91 -15.45
CA ALA A 92 -13.99 -10.03 -16.10
C ALA A 92 -12.85 -9.49 -15.21
N VAL A 93 -13.01 -8.30 -14.65
CA VAL A 93 -12.05 -7.70 -13.70
C VAL A 93 -11.87 -8.59 -12.47
N HIS A 94 -12.97 -9.06 -11.85
CA HIS A 94 -12.91 -9.95 -10.71
C HIS A 94 -12.19 -11.28 -11.02
N ALA A 95 -12.47 -11.88 -12.17
CA ALA A 95 -11.83 -13.13 -12.60
C ALA A 95 -10.31 -12.96 -12.82
N LEU A 96 -9.89 -11.85 -13.43
CA LEU A 96 -8.48 -11.54 -13.66
C LEU A 96 -7.75 -11.25 -12.35
N ALA A 97 -8.30 -10.38 -11.50
CA ALA A 97 -7.71 -10.02 -10.20
C ALA A 97 -7.66 -11.20 -9.22
N GLY A 98 -8.70 -12.04 -9.20
CA GLY A 98 -8.79 -13.24 -8.36
C GLY A 98 -7.74 -14.30 -8.71
N ARG A 99 -7.38 -14.43 -10.00
CA ARG A 99 -6.28 -15.31 -10.44
C ARG A 99 -4.92 -14.82 -9.98
N ALA A 100 -4.68 -13.51 -9.97
CA ALA A 100 -3.42 -12.93 -9.51
C ALA A 100 -3.12 -13.25 -8.04
N ARG A 101 -4.14 -13.28 -7.17
CA ARG A 101 -4.01 -13.65 -5.75
C ARG A 101 -3.55 -15.10 -5.52
N ARG A 102 -3.81 -16.01 -6.45
CA ARG A 102 -3.39 -17.42 -6.33
C ARG A 102 -1.92 -17.64 -6.68
N ARG A 103 -1.27 -16.70 -7.38
CA ARG A 103 0.12 -16.85 -7.86
C ARG A 103 1.19 -16.34 -6.88
N THR A 104 0.84 -15.52 -5.89
CA THR A 104 1.83 -14.75 -5.11
C THR A 104 2.07 -15.21 -3.67
N PHE A 105 1.47 -16.32 -3.23
CA PHE A 105 1.91 -16.98 -2.00
C PHE A 105 2.77 -18.20 -2.35
N PRO A 106 4.11 -18.12 -2.31
CA PRO A 106 4.84 -19.30 -1.90
C PRO A 106 4.29 -19.66 -0.52
N ARG A 107 3.68 -20.85 -0.39
CA ARG A 107 3.43 -21.43 0.94
C ARG A 107 4.75 -21.25 1.69
N ARG A 108 4.76 -20.48 2.79
CA ARG A 108 5.89 -20.53 3.72
C ARG A 108 6.09 -22.02 3.95
N SER A 109 7.18 -22.57 3.39
CA SER A 109 7.65 -23.89 3.73
C SER A 109 7.60 -23.95 5.25
N ALA A 110 7.00 -25.00 5.78
CA ALA A 110 6.92 -25.24 7.20
C ALA A 110 8.34 -25.17 7.76
N LEU A 111 8.73 -24.00 8.24
CA LEU A 111 9.85 -23.87 9.14
C LEU A 111 9.36 -24.60 10.37
N ALA A 112 9.83 -25.83 10.50
CA ALA A 112 9.82 -26.60 11.72
C ALA A 112 10.29 -25.65 12.83
N VAL A 113 9.33 -25.14 13.59
CA VAL A 113 9.63 -24.55 14.89
C VAL A 113 9.95 -25.77 15.76
N GLU A 114 11.21 -26.18 15.76
CA GLU A 114 11.72 -27.04 16.82
C GLU A 114 11.44 -26.31 18.13
N ARG A 115 10.53 -26.87 18.92
CA ARG A 115 10.28 -26.40 20.28
C ARG A 115 11.58 -26.62 21.07
N PRO A 116 12.16 -25.59 21.71
CA PRO A 116 13.25 -25.82 22.64
C PRO A 116 12.75 -26.72 23.77
N ARG A 117 13.49 -27.78 24.07
CA ARG A 117 13.21 -28.67 25.21
C ARG A 117 13.28 -27.82 26.49
N PRO A 118 12.37 -28.00 27.46
CA PRO A 118 12.48 -27.32 28.74
C PRO A 118 13.79 -27.75 29.42
N SER A 119 14.62 -26.77 29.77
CA SER A 119 15.83 -26.99 30.56
C SER A 119 15.43 -27.53 31.94
N SER A 120 16.00 -28.67 32.34
CA SER A 120 15.97 -29.14 33.72
C SER A 120 16.60 -28.09 34.63
N LEU A 121 15.82 -27.52 35.55
CA LEU A 121 16.34 -26.70 36.63
C LEU A 121 17.20 -27.59 37.55
N PRO A 122 18.43 -27.18 37.93
CA PRO A 122 19.22 -27.92 38.89
C PRO A 122 18.60 -27.85 40.29
N GLU A 123 18.54 -29.01 40.96
CA GLU A 123 18.00 -29.28 42.30
C GLU A 123 18.79 -28.65 43.49
N GLU A 124 19.52 -27.55 43.29
CA GLU A 124 20.41 -27.00 44.34
C GLU A 124 19.89 -25.73 45.01
N LEU A 125 18.57 -25.66 45.26
CA LEU A 125 17.98 -24.73 46.22
C LEU A 125 16.98 -25.48 47.10
N LEU A 126 17.52 -26.37 47.93
CA LEU A 126 16.93 -26.83 49.19
C LEU A 126 17.72 -26.21 50.35
#